data_AF-A0A2S8G8U1-F1
#
_entry.id   AF-A0A2S8G8U1-F1
#
_cell.length_a   1.000
_cell.length_b   1.000
_cell.length_c   1.000
_cell.angle_alpha   90.00
_cell.angle_beta   90.00
_cell.angle_gamma   90.00
#
_symmetry.space_group_name_H-M   'P 1'
#
loop_
_entity.id
_entity.type
_entity.pdbx_description
1 polymer ?
#
loop_
_entity_poly.entity_id
_entity_poly.type
_entity_poly.pdbx_seq_one_letter_code
_entity_poly.pdbx_strand_id
1 'polypeptide(L)' 'MDYEVVLSQQAERELNAAAAWIAKEAAEPSIAESWFNGFVAVLMTLNRMPGRCGLAAEDQHFPCELRQIL' A
#
# COMPACT_ATOMS: atom_id res chain seq x y z
N MET A 1 -12.99 -13.92 -10.71
CA MET A 1 -13.43 -12.52 -10.53
C MET A 1 -12.22 -11.78 -10.02
N ASP A 2 -11.79 -10.74 -10.72
CA ASP A 2 -10.73 -9.85 -10.27
C ASP A 2 -11.40 -8.56 -9.77
N TYR A 3 -10.96 -8.06 -8.63
CA TYR A 3 -11.32 -6.77 -8.05
C TYR A 3 -10.45 -5.67 -8.67
N GLU A 4 -11.01 -4.47 -8.80
CA GLU A 4 -10.24 -3.29 -9.19
C GLU A 4 -9.59 -2.66 -7.95
N VAL A 5 -8.28 -2.46 -8.00
CA VAL A 5 -7.53 -1.75 -6.94
C VAL A 5 -7.51 -0.27 -7.31
N VAL A 6 -8.30 0.53 -6.60
CA VAL A 6 -8.36 1.98 -6.77
C VAL A 6 -7.58 2.66 -5.65
N LEU A 7 -6.59 3.47 -6.02
CA LEU A 7 -5.87 4.32 -5.07
C LEU A 7 -6.52 5.69 -5.01
N SER A 8 -6.60 6.25 -3.80
CA SER A 8 -6.96 7.65 -3.65
C SER A 8 -5.77 8.53 -4.05
N GLN A 9 -6.05 9.76 -4.50
CA GLN A 9 -4.98 10.74 -4.76
C GLN A 9 -4.10 10.97 -3.53
N GLN A 10 -4.66 10.87 -2.33
CA GLN A 10 -3.90 10.99 -1.10
C GLN A 10 -2.91 9.83 -0.95
N ALA A 11 -3.37 8.59 -1.13
CA ALA A 11 -2.53 7.41 -1.03
C ALA A 11 -1.39 7.42 -2.06
N GLU A 12 -1.66 7.86 -3.30
CA GLU A 12 -0.62 8.01 -4.32
C GLU A 12 0.44 9.03 -3.92
N ARG A 13 0.02 10.19 -3.39
CA ARG A 13 0.96 11.23 -2.92
C ARG A 13 1.81 10.73 -1.76
N GLU A 14 1.21 10.05 -0.80
CA GLU A 14 1.91 9.50 0.37
C GLU A 14 2.91 8.41 -0.02
N LEU A 15 2.53 7.50 -0.93
CA LEU A 15 3.42 6.46 -1.44
C LEU A 15 4.65 7.06 -2.13
N ASN A 16 4.45 8.07 -2.98
CA ASN A 16 5.56 8.77 -3.65
C ASN A 16 6.44 9.55 -2.65
N ALA A 17 5.83 10.21 -1.66
CA ALA A 17 6.56 10.93 -0.63
C ALA A 17 7.42 9.98 0.22
N ALA A 18 6.90 8.80 0.56
CA ALA A 18 7.65 7.76 1.26
C ALA A 18 8.84 7.26 0.43
N ALA A 19 8.65 6.97 -0.85
CA ALA A 19 9.74 6.58 -1.74
C ALA A 19 10.81 7.67 -1.87
N ALA A 20 10.41 8.94 -1.99
CA ALA A 20 11.33 10.08 -2.04
C ALA A 20 12.11 10.25 -0.73
N TRP A 21 11.47 10.03 0.41
CA TRP A 21 12.14 10.03 1.71
C TRP A 21 13.17 8.89 1.81
N ILE A 22 12.80 7.67 1.42
CA ILE A 22 13.73 6.53 1.38
C ILE A 22 14.91 6.83 0.45
N ALA A 23 14.66 7.39 -0.74
CA ALA A 23 15.73 7.73 -1.69
C ALA A 23 16.71 8.77 -1.13
N LYS A 24 16.23 9.68 -0.27
CA LYS A 24 17.06 10.69 0.39
C LYS A 24 17.92 10.09 1.50
N GLU A 25 17.39 9.13 2.27
CA GLU A 25 18.07 8.54 3.42
C GLU A 25 18.94 7.32 3.05
N ALA A 26 18.61 6.64 1.95
CA ALA A 26 19.31 5.45 1.50
C ALA A 26 20.68 5.79 0.88
N ALA A 27 21.66 4.91 1.11
CA ALA A 27 22.96 5.02 0.46
C ALA A 27 22.89 4.75 -1.06
N GLU A 28 21.93 3.94 -1.50
CA GLU A 28 21.78 3.49 -2.88
C GLU A 28 20.35 3.79 -3.40
N PRO A 29 20.18 4.43 -4.56
CA PRO A 29 18.86 4.76 -5.12
C PRO A 29 17.96 3.53 -5.37
N SER A 30 18.57 2.38 -5.66
CA SER A 30 17.87 1.11 -5.91
C SER A 30 17.05 0.62 -4.71
N ILE A 31 17.37 1.08 -3.49
CA ILE A 31 16.61 0.75 -2.28
C ILE A 31 15.21 1.34 -2.34
N ALA A 32 15.07 2.60 -2.74
CA ALA A 32 13.78 3.27 -2.86
C ALA A 32 12.92 2.64 -3.97
N GLU A 33 13.54 2.33 -5.10
CA GLU A 33 12.89 1.64 -6.22
C GLU A 33 12.40 0.24 -5.81
N SER A 34 13.26 -0.56 -5.17
CA SER A 34 12.90 -1.90 -4.69
C SER A 34 11.77 -1.84 -3.65
N TRP A 35 11.80 -0.87 -2.75
CA TRP A 35 10.74 -0.68 -1.76
C TRP A 35 9.40 -0.33 -2.42
N PHE A 36 9.40 0.64 -3.34
CA PHE A 36 8.20 1.08 -4.05
C PHE A 36 7.60 -0.05 -4.87
N ASN A 37 8.42 -0.73 -5.69
CA ASN A 37 7.98 -1.84 -6.52
C ASN A 37 7.48 -3.02 -5.68
N GLY A 38 8.13 -3.31 -4.55
CA GLY A 38 7.67 -4.31 -3.59
C GLY A 38 6.29 -3.98 -3.03
N PHE A 39 6.07 -2.72 -2.61
CA PHE A 39 4.78 -2.27 -2.10
C PHE A 39 3.67 -2.34 -3.18
N VAL A 40 3.95 -1.88 -4.40
CA VAL A 40 3.01 -1.97 -5.52
C VAL A 40 2.67 -3.42 -5.86
N ALA A 41 3.64 -4.33 -5.84
CA ALA A 41 3.39 -5.75 -6.06
C ALA A 41 2.43 -6.33 -5.01
N VAL A 42 2.60 -5.97 -3.74
CA VAL A 42 1.71 -6.36 -2.64
C VAL A 42 0.29 -5.81 -2.85
N LEU A 43 0.15 -4.54 -3.25
CA LEU A 43 -1.15 -3.96 -3.60
C LEU A 43 -1.84 -4.69 -4.75
N MET A 44 -1.10 -5.04 -5.80
CA MET A 44 -1.66 -5.72 -6.97
C MET A 44 -2.24 -7.10 -6.63
N THR A 45 -1.74 -7.79 -5.59
CA THR A 45 -2.34 -9.07 -5.15
C THR A 45 -3.77 -8.92 -4.61
N LEU A 46 -4.17 -7.72 -4.18
CA LEU A 46 -5.51 -7.46 -3.65
C LEU A 46 -6.59 -7.55 -4.74
N ASN A 47 -6.22 -7.50 -6.02
CA ASN A 47 -7.14 -7.76 -7.11
C ASN A 47 -7.76 -9.17 -7.05
N ARG A 48 -7.11 -10.13 -6.38
CA ARG A 48 -7.58 -11.53 -6.30
C ARG A 48 -7.93 -11.94 -4.88
N MET A 49 -7.24 -11.38 -3.89
CA MET A 49 -7.36 -11.80 -2.49
C MET A 49 -7.48 -10.59 -1.56
N PRO A 50 -8.50 -9.73 -1.70
CA PRO A 50 -8.65 -8.56 -0.84
C PRO A 50 -8.86 -8.94 0.64
N GLY A 51 -9.48 -10.10 0.89
CA GLY A 51 -9.71 -10.63 2.25
C GLY A 51 -8.48 -11.20 2.96
N ARG A 52 -7.29 -11.24 2.31
CA ARG A 52 -6.06 -11.75 2.95
C ARG A 52 -5.55 -10.82 4.06
N CYS A 53 -5.90 -9.54 3.97
CA CYS A 53 -5.56 -8.53 4.96
C CYS A 53 -6.46 -8.67 6.18
N GLY A 54 -5.89 -8.60 7.38
CA GLY A 54 -6.67 -8.59 8.62
C GLY A 54 -7.54 -7.33 8.73
N LEU A 55 -8.57 -7.38 9.56
CA LEU A 55 -9.31 -6.18 9.94
C LEU A 55 -8.36 -5.20 10.65
N ALA A 56 -8.49 -3.92 10.34
CA ALA A 56 -7.75 -2.87 11.02
C ALA A 56 -8.21 -2.75 12.49
N ALA A 57 -7.35 -2.25 13.37
CA ALA A 57 -7.71 -2.05 14.78
C ALA A 57 -8.90 -1.09 14.93
N GLU A 58 -9.01 -0.11 14.03
CA GLU A 58 -10.06 0.89 14.00
C GLU A 58 -11.35 0.44 13.30
N ASP A 59 -11.42 -0.77 12.72
CA ASP A 59 -12.54 -1.25 11.90
C ASP A 59 -13.92 -1.01 12.55
N GLN A 60 -14.04 -1.27 13.85
CA GLN A 60 -15.26 -1.05 14.64
C GLN A 60 -15.81 0.40 14.60
N HIS A 61 -15.01 1.38 14.17
CA HIS A 61 -15.40 2.79 14.09
C HIS A 61 -15.91 3.20 12.70
N PHE A 62 -15.86 2.30 11.71
CA PHE A 62 -16.24 2.60 10.34
C PHE A 62 -17.52 1.85 9.93
N PRO A 63 -18.38 2.44 9.09
CA PRO A 63 -19.60 1.79 8.61
C PRO A 63 -19.33 0.73 7.52
N CYS A 64 -18.06 0.51 7.18
CA CYS A 64 -17.62 -0.44 6.16
C CYS A 64 -16.43 -1.25 6.71
N GLU A 65 -16.22 -2.43 6.14
CA GLU A 65 -15.07 -3.27 6.47
C GLU A 65 -13.76 -2.56 6.12
N LEU A 66 -12.95 -2.29 7.13
CA LEU A 66 -11.64 -1.67 7.02
C LEU A 66 -10.56 -2.72 7.29
N ARG A 67 -9.69 -2.96 6.30
CA ARG A 67 -8.59 -3.92 6.39
C ARG A 67 -7.23 -3.22 6.33
N GLN A 68 -6.23 -3.82 6.95
CA GLN A 68 -4.86 -3.31 6.99
C GLN A 68 -3.86 -4.29 6.34
N ILE A 69 -2.95 -3.72 5.55
CA ILE A 69 -1.78 -4.42 5.01
C ILE A 69 -0.66 -4.30 6.04
N LEU A 70 -0.17 -5.42 6.57
CA LEU A 70 0.97 -5.51 7.48
C LEU A 70 2.26 -5.86 6.72
#